data_AF-A0A1V3X8S6-F1
#
_entry.id   AF-A0A1V3X8S6-F1
#
_cell.length_a   1.000
_cell.length_b   1.000
_cell.length_c   1.000
_cell.angle_alpha   90.00
_cell.angle_beta   90.00
_cell.angle_gamma   90.00
#
_symmetry.space_group_name_H-M   'P 1'
#
loop_
_entity.id
_entity.type
_entity.pdbx_description
1 polymer ?
#
loop_
_entity_poly.entity_id
_entity_poly.type
_entity_poly.pdbx_seq_one_letter_code
_entity_poly.pdbx_strand_id
1 'polypeptide(L)'
;MLRGDYAPVVVREGANVQDGSVLHAPPGIPVDIGPGATVAHLCVIHGVHVGQEALIANHATVLDGAVIGARSMVAAGRWWWQAPRFRPASLRSERRPR
;
A
#
# COMPACT_ATOMS: atom_id res chain seq x y z
N MET A 1 -8.38 2.73 -9.91
CA MET A 1 -7.54 3.36 -10.96
C MET A 1 -6.09 2.97 -10.71
N LEU A 2 -5.41 2.42 -11.73
CA LEU A 2 -3.96 2.18 -11.68
C LEU A 2 -3.30 3.16 -12.66
N ARG A 3 -2.43 4.03 -12.16
CA ARG A 3 -1.70 5.01 -12.96
C ARG A 3 -0.20 4.73 -12.82
N GLY A 4 0.40 4.20 -13.87
CA GLY A 4 1.83 3.88 -13.94
C GLY A 4 2.54 4.65 -15.03
N ASP A 5 2.36 5.96 -15.08
CA ASP A 5 2.90 6.84 -16.13
C ASP A 5 4.36 7.25 -15.91
N TYR A 6 4.84 7.28 -14.66
CA TYR A 6 6.25 7.61 -14.34
C TYR A 6 7.09 6.41 -13.90
N ALA A 7 6.47 5.43 -13.24
CA ALA A 7 7.11 4.19 -12.81
C ALA A 7 6.07 3.06 -12.84
N PRO A 8 6.47 1.78 -12.77
CA PRO A 8 5.52 0.69 -12.90
C PRO A 8 4.62 0.58 -11.66
N VAL A 9 3.35 0.24 -11.93
CA VAL A 9 2.44 -0.32 -10.93
C VAL A 9 2.37 -1.82 -11.20
N VAL A 10 2.91 -2.62 -10.29
CA VAL A 10 2.97 -4.08 -10.39
C VAL A 10 2.00 -4.69 -9.40
N VAL A 11 1.06 -5.49 -9.89
CA VAL A 11 0.16 -6.31 -9.07
C VAL A 11 0.56 -7.77 -9.29
N ARG A 12 1.09 -8.40 -8.24
CA ARG A 12 1.62 -9.77 -8.32
C ARG A 12 0.51 -10.82 -8.28
N GLU A 13 0.88 -12.07 -8.53
CA GLU A 13 -0.03 -13.20 -8.54
C GLU A 13 -0.84 -13.30 -7.25
N GLY A 14 -2.16 -13.53 -7.39
CA GLY A 14 -3.09 -13.66 -6.28
C GLY A 14 -3.36 -12.37 -5.49
N ALA A 15 -2.67 -11.27 -5.80
CA ALA A 15 -2.97 -9.98 -5.19
C ALA A 15 -4.27 -9.40 -5.77
N ASN A 16 -4.96 -8.59 -4.97
CA ASN A 16 -6.19 -7.92 -5.40
C ASN A 16 -6.18 -6.44 -5.02
N VAL A 17 -6.75 -5.63 -5.90
CA VAL A 17 -7.00 -4.20 -5.69
C VAL A 17 -8.50 -3.97 -5.83
N GLN A 18 -9.15 -3.62 -4.73
CA GLN A 18 -10.61 -3.55 -4.63
C GLN A 18 -11.14 -2.17 -5.03
N ASP A 19 -12.48 -2.06 -5.06
CA ASP A 19 -13.20 -0.95 -5.66
C ASP A 19 -12.80 0.43 -5.13
N GLY A 20 -12.72 1.39 -6.06
CA GLY A 20 -12.45 2.79 -5.74
C GLY A 20 -11.02 3.10 -5.28
N SER A 21 -10.13 2.11 -5.22
CA SER A 21 -8.72 2.35 -4.88
C SER A 21 -7.96 3.01 -6.03
N VAL A 22 -7.06 3.94 -5.68
CA VAL A 22 -6.17 4.65 -6.60
C VAL A 22 -4.73 4.31 -6.29
N LEU A 23 -4.01 3.75 -7.26
CA LEU A 23 -2.58 3.47 -7.18
C LEU A 23 -1.85 4.35 -8.18
N HIS A 24 -0.88 5.14 -7.72
CA HIS A 24 -0.02 5.96 -8.56
C HIS A 24 1.45 5.71 -8.21
N ALA A 25 2.27 5.52 -9.23
CA ALA A 25 3.72 5.34 -9.07
C ALA A 25 4.43 6.61 -9.54
N PRO A 26 4.99 7.44 -8.62
CA PRO A 26 5.72 8.65 -8.99
C PRO A 26 7.11 8.31 -9.56
N PRO A 27 7.83 9.30 -10.13
CA PRO A 27 9.16 9.08 -10.70
C PRO A 27 10.12 8.37 -9.74
N GLY A 28 10.68 7.25 -10.19
CA GLY A 28 11.69 6.49 -9.44
C GLY A 28 11.17 5.67 -8.25
N ILE A 29 9.87 5.72 -7.93
CA ILE A 29 9.27 4.95 -6.82
C ILE A 29 8.11 4.12 -7.36
N PRO A 30 8.34 2.82 -7.65
CA PRO A 30 7.28 1.96 -8.15
C PRO A 30 6.22 1.70 -7.08
N VAL A 31 5.03 1.29 -7.53
CA VAL A 31 4.07 0.59 -6.67
C VAL A 31 4.23 -0.91 -6.94
N ASP A 32 4.61 -1.69 -5.93
CA ASP A 32 4.70 -3.16 -6.04
C ASP A 32 3.80 -3.80 -4.99
N ILE A 33 2.73 -4.43 -5.45
CA ILE A 33 1.76 -5.14 -4.61
C ILE A 33 2.10 -6.62 -4.61
N GLY A 34 2.69 -7.10 -3.51
CA GLY A 34 3.22 -8.44 -3.35
C GLY A 34 2.20 -9.58 -3.51
N PRO A 35 2.65 -10.83 -3.72
CA PRO A 35 1.77 -11.96 -3.98
C PRO A 35 0.71 -12.14 -2.88
N GLY A 36 -0.54 -12.41 -3.27
CA GLY A 36 -1.64 -12.60 -2.31
C GLY A 36 -2.00 -11.38 -1.46
N ALA A 37 -1.36 -10.22 -1.66
CA ALA A 37 -1.67 -9.03 -0.89
C ALA A 37 -3.04 -8.44 -1.29
N THR A 38 -3.68 -7.75 -0.35
CA THR A 38 -4.98 -7.10 -0.56
C THR A 38 -4.85 -5.60 -0.38
N VAL A 39 -5.15 -4.84 -1.43
CA VAL A 39 -5.46 -3.42 -1.33
C VAL A 39 -6.97 -3.29 -1.31
N ALA A 40 -7.54 -3.05 -0.14
CA ALA A 40 -8.98 -3.07 0.06
C ALA A 40 -9.66 -1.81 -0.50
N HIS A 41 -10.96 -1.62 -0.26
CA HIS A 41 -11.74 -0.58 -0.92
C HIS A 41 -11.26 0.85 -0.59
N LEU A 42 -11.34 1.74 -1.56
CA LEU A 42 -11.13 3.19 -1.40
C LEU A 42 -9.75 3.57 -0.84
N CYS A 43 -8.71 2.79 -1.13
CA CYS A 43 -7.35 3.11 -0.71
C CYS A 43 -6.68 4.13 -1.65
N VAL A 44 -5.82 4.98 -1.10
CA VAL A 44 -4.91 5.82 -1.88
C VAL A 44 -3.48 5.32 -1.68
N ILE A 45 -2.86 4.90 -2.77
CA ILE A 45 -1.53 4.29 -2.77
C ILE A 45 -0.63 5.11 -3.68
N HIS A 46 0.48 5.59 -3.14
CA HIS A 46 1.45 6.41 -3.87
C HIS A 46 2.87 5.93 -3.56
N GLY A 47 3.54 5.32 -4.54
CA GLY A 47 4.94 4.86 -4.43
C GLY A 47 5.26 3.94 -3.23
N VAL A 48 4.69 2.73 -3.19
CA VAL A 48 4.79 1.79 -2.05
C VAL A 48 5.34 0.42 -2.44
N HIS A 49 6.04 -0.25 -1.53
CA HIS A 49 6.23 -1.70 -1.59
C HIS A 49 5.33 -2.40 -0.56
N VAL A 50 4.46 -3.29 -1.02
CA VAL A 50 3.58 -4.12 -0.19
C VAL A 50 4.04 -5.56 -0.26
N GLY A 51 4.38 -6.15 0.89
CA GLY A 51 4.86 -7.52 0.99
C GLY A 51 3.77 -8.55 0.74
N GLN A 52 4.19 -9.79 0.51
CA GLN A 52 3.28 -10.94 0.33
C GLN A 52 2.22 -11.03 1.43
N GLU A 53 0.97 -11.30 1.05
CA GLU A 53 -0.17 -11.51 1.96
C GLU A 53 -0.43 -10.34 2.93
N ALA A 54 0.12 -9.15 2.66
CA ALA A 54 -0.17 -7.97 3.47
C ALA A 54 -1.57 -7.42 3.13
N LEU A 55 -2.19 -6.78 4.10
CA LEU A 55 -3.51 -6.16 3.97
C LEU A 55 -3.40 -4.64 4.16
N ILE A 56 -3.76 -3.90 3.13
CA ILE A 56 -4.04 -2.46 3.22
C ILE A 56 -5.56 -2.33 3.35
N ALA A 57 -6.03 -2.11 4.59
CA ALA A 57 -7.45 -2.12 4.89
C ALA A 57 -8.17 -0.87 4.36
N ASN A 58 -9.51 -0.95 4.31
CA ASN A 58 -10.37 0.03 3.66
C ASN A 58 -10.01 1.48 4.02
N HIS A 59 -10.05 2.35 3.02
CA HIS A 59 -9.89 3.80 3.18
C HIS A 59 -8.51 4.19 3.78
N ALA A 60 -7.51 3.32 3.67
CA ALA A 60 -6.15 3.65 4.06
C ALA A 60 -5.44 4.45 2.97
N THR A 61 -4.53 5.32 3.40
CA THR A 61 -3.63 6.05 2.50
C THR A 61 -2.19 5.70 2.83
N VAL A 62 -1.42 5.29 1.83
CA VAL A 62 -0.01 4.92 1.96
C VAL A 62 0.80 5.69 0.92
N LEU A 63 1.79 6.44 1.39
CA LEU A 63 2.57 7.38 0.59
C LEU A 63 4.02 6.92 0.40
N ASP A 64 4.77 7.76 -0.31
CA ASP A 64 6.06 7.45 -0.90
C ASP A 64 7.07 6.77 0.04
N GLY A 65 7.66 5.71 -0.48
CA GLY A 65 8.76 4.98 0.15
C GLY A 65 8.33 4.10 1.33
N ALA A 66 7.03 3.98 1.62
CA ALA A 66 6.56 3.04 2.62
C ALA A 66 6.84 1.58 2.19
N VAL A 67 7.27 0.77 3.16
CA VAL A 67 7.54 -0.66 2.95
C VAL A 67 6.70 -1.45 3.94
N ILE A 68 5.61 -2.03 3.44
CA ILE A 68 4.70 -2.87 4.23
C ILE A 68 5.25 -4.30 4.22
N GLY A 69 5.70 -4.82 5.37
CA GLY A 69 6.24 -6.17 5.44
C GLY A 69 5.20 -7.25 5.14
N ALA A 70 5.65 -8.43 4.72
CA ALA A 70 4.77 -9.56 4.45
C ALA A 70 3.86 -9.90 5.64
N ARG A 71 2.61 -10.28 5.36
CA ARG A 71 1.55 -10.61 6.35
C ARG A 71 1.28 -9.50 7.37
N SER A 72 1.64 -8.25 7.04
CA SER A 72 1.35 -7.10 7.89
C SER A 72 0.01 -6.49 7.52
N MET A 73 -0.57 -5.70 8.42
CA MET A 73 -1.81 -4.99 8.17
C MET A 73 -1.67 -3.49 8.48
N VAL A 74 -2.05 -2.68 7.49
CA VAL A 74 -2.36 -1.27 7.66
C VAL A 74 -3.84 -1.16 8.02
N ALA A 75 -4.15 -0.62 9.20
CA ALA A 75 -5.53 -0.49 9.67
C ALA A 75 -6.36 0.50 8.83
N ALA A 76 -7.68 0.29 8.82
CA ALA A 76 -8.62 1.09 8.04
C ALA A 76 -8.62 2.58 8.45
N GLY A 77 -8.81 3.46 7.46
CA GLY A 77 -8.88 4.91 7.67
C GLY A 77 -7.59 5.56 8.19
N ARG A 78 -6.45 4.85 8.14
CA ARG A 78 -5.14 5.35 8.56
C ARG A 78 -4.32 5.86 7.38
N TRP A 79 -3.47 6.84 7.67
CA TRP A 79 -2.67 7.56 6.69
C TRP A 79 -1.21 7.41 7.10
N TRP A 80 -0.37 6.98 6.17
CA TRP A 80 1.05 6.72 6.40
C TRP A 80 1.89 7.65 5.54
N TRP A 81 2.58 8.59 6.20
CA TRP A 81 3.47 9.56 5.59
C TRP A 81 4.92 9.19 5.91
N GLN A 82 5.75 9.10 4.86
CA GLN A 82 7.21 8.91 4.90
C GLN A 82 7.74 7.65 5.59
N ALA A 83 8.28 6.74 4.77
CA ALA A 83 9.20 5.65 5.10
C ALA A 83 9.01 4.87 6.42
N PRO A 84 7.78 4.47 6.85
CA PRO A 84 7.69 3.47 7.89
C PRO A 84 8.10 2.13 7.25
N ARG A 85 9.17 1.52 7.76
CA ARG A 85 9.46 0.10 7.49
C ARG A 85 8.64 -0.75 8.44
N PHE A 86 7.58 -1.36 7.93
CA PHE A 86 6.78 -2.30 8.69
C PHE A 86 7.55 -3.61 8.80
N ARG A 87 7.71 -4.11 10.03
CA ARG A 87 8.24 -5.46 10.22
C ARG A 87 7.21 -6.46 9.70
N PRO A 88 7.64 -7.60 9.12
CA PRO A 88 6.73 -8.66 8.74
C PRO A 88 5.81 -9.07 9.91
N ALA A 89 4.58 -9.48 9.59
CA ALA A 89 3.56 -9.87 10.56
C ALA A 89 3.25 -8.80 11.63
N SER A 90 3.26 -7.52 11.26
CA SER A 90 2.90 -6.42 12.17
C SER A 90 1.54 -5.82 11.85
N LEU A 91 0.79 -5.44 12.89
CA LEU A 91 -0.39 -4.60 12.78
C LEU A 91 -0.01 -3.18 13.22
N ARG A 92 -0.31 -2.17 12.41
CA ARG A 92 -0.22 -0.78 12.86
C ARG A 92 -1.48 0.03 12.61
N SER A 93 -1.78 0.91 13.56
CA SER A 93 -2.98 1.75 13.60
C SER A 93 -2.68 3.24 13.80
N GLU A 94 -1.50 3.75 13.42
CA GLU A 94 -1.11 5.12 13.80
C GLU A 94 -1.89 6.22 13.08
N ARG A 95 -2.21 7.26 13.86
CA ARG A 95 -2.48 8.64 13.44
C ARG A 95 -1.72 9.56 14.39
N ARG A 96 -1.11 10.63 13.86
CA ARG A 96 -1.42 12.05 14.19
C ARG A 96 -0.52 13.00 13.39
N PRO A 97 -1.10 14.02 12.75
CA PRO A 97 -0.90 15.38 13.24
C PRO A 97 -2.18 15.89 13.92
N ARG A 98 -2.05 17.01 14.65
CA ARG A 98 -3.15 17.65 15.38
C ARG A 98 -4.27 18.10 14.46
#